data_AF-A0A2M8P6Z7-F1
#
_entry.id   AF-A0A2M8P6Z7-F1
#
_cell.length_a   1.000
_cell.length_b   1.000
_cell.length_c   1.000
_cell.angle_alpha   90.00
_cell.angle_beta   90.00
_cell.angle_gamma   90.00
#
_symmetry.space_group_name_H-M   'P 1'
#
loop_
_entity.id
_entity.type
_entity.pdbx_description
1 polymer ?
#
loop_
_entity_poly.entity_id
_entity_poly.type
_entity_poly.pdbx_seq_one_letter_code
_entity_poly.pdbx_strand_id
1 'polypeptide(L)'
;NYVFGNHDEHRVASRLGAEAARACMLLLLTLRGTPTIYYGDEIGMVDGEIPPELAQDPWGKNVQGLGLGRDPERTPMQWDSSPNAGFSPEGVRTWLPVNP
;
A
#
# COMPACT_ATOMS: atom_id res chain seq x y z
N ASN A 1 -1.17 4.62 -21.29
CA ASN A 1 -1.72 4.14 -20.00
C ASN A 1 -1.32 5.16 -18.93
N TYR A 2 -2.00 5.14 -17.78
CA TYR A 2 -1.68 5.98 -16.62
C TYR A 2 -1.58 5.10 -15.39
N VAL A 3 -0.62 5.39 -14.51
CA VAL A 3 -0.33 4.59 -13.31
C VAL A 3 -0.06 5.55 -12.16
N PHE A 4 -0.84 5.47 -11.08
CA PHE A 4 -0.63 6.27 -9.87
C PHE A 4 -0.02 5.47 -8.72
N GLY A 5 -0.21 4.15 -8.68
CA GLY A 5 0.29 3.28 -7.61
C GLY A 5 0.96 2.04 -8.15
N ASN A 6 1.90 1.50 -7.39
CA ASN A 6 2.51 0.19 -7.56
C ASN A 6 3.14 -0.24 -6.21
N HIS A 7 3.86 -1.35 -6.22
CA HIS A 7 4.53 -1.94 -5.06
C HIS A 7 5.95 -1.40 -4.78
N ASP A 8 6.38 -0.36 -5.49
CA ASP A 8 7.70 0.26 -5.37
C ASP A 8 7.64 1.75 -4.98
N GLU A 9 6.44 2.31 -4.86
CA GLU A 9 6.19 3.70 -4.55
C GLU A 9 5.14 3.79 -3.44
N HIS A 10 5.31 4.77 -2.55
CA HIS A 10 4.33 5.10 -1.52
C HIS A 10 2.91 5.21 -2.11
N ARG A 11 1.90 4.71 -1.39
CA ARG A 11 0.51 4.65 -1.88
C ARG A 11 0.00 6.04 -2.21
N VAL A 12 -0.84 6.15 -3.24
CA VAL A 12 -1.33 7.44 -3.74
C VAL A 12 -2.08 8.24 -2.66
N ALA A 13 -2.83 7.56 -1.79
CA ALA A 13 -3.53 8.18 -0.67
C ALA A 13 -2.57 8.73 0.40
N SER A 14 -1.42 8.09 0.63
CA SER A 14 -0.37 8.59 1.52
C SER A 14 0.34 9.80 0.93
N ARG A 15 0.67 9.76 -0.37
CA ARG A 15 1.42 10.83 -1.06
C ARG A 15 0.59 12.10 -1.26
N LEU A 16 -0.69 11.95 -1.60
CA LEU A 16 -1.54 13.06 -2.06
C LEU A 16 -2.73 13.36 -1.14
N GLY A 17 -3.02 12.49 -0.17
CA GLY A 17 -4.21 12.57 0.66
C GLY A 17 -5.44 11.94 0.00
N ALA A 18 -6.45 11.63 0.82
CA ALA A 18 -7.64 10.89 0.41
C ALA A 18 -8.47 11.60 -0.68
N GLU A 19 -8.59 12.93 -0.62
CA GLU A 19 -9.37 13.69 -1.61
C GLU A 19 -8.73 13.64 -3.00
N ALA A 20 -7.43 13.90 -3.07
CA ALA A 20 -6.68 13.85 -4.32
C ALA A 20 -6.57 12.42 -4.87
N ALA A 21 -6.43 11.41 -4.01
CA ALA A 21 -6.46 10.01 -4.43
C ALA A 21 -7.77 9.63 -5.14
N ARG A 22 -8.92 10.08 -4.63
CA ARG A 22 -10.21 9.89 -5.32
C ARG A 22 -10.24 10.58 -6.68
N ALA A 23 -9.71 11.80 -6.79
CA ALA A 23 -9.59 12.49 -8.06
C ALA A 23 -8.67 11.75 -9.04
N CYS A 24 -7.55 11.19 -8.57
CA CYS A 24 -6.67 10.33 -9.36
C CYS A 24 -7.40 9.09 -9.89
N MET A 25 -8.24 8.43 -9.07
CA MET A 25 -9.04 7.28 -9.52
C MET A 25 -10.07 7.67 -10.58
N LEU A 26 -10.73 8.82 -10.41
CA LEU A 26 -11.64 9.37 -11.42
C LEU A 26 -10.90 9.58 -12.75
N LEU A 27 -9.73 10.24 -12.71
CA LEU A 27 -8.91 10.47 -13.91
C LEU A 27 -8.47 9.15 -14.54
N LEU A 28 -7.99 8.20 -13.74
CA LEU A 28 -7.48 6.93 -14.24
C LEU A 28 -8.56 6.11 -14.96
N LEU A 29 -9.80 6.14 -14.47
CA LEU A 29 -10.94 5.44 -15.06
C LEU A 29 -11.62 6.17 -16.22
N THR A 30 -11.31 7.46 -16.44
CA THR A 30 -11.98 8.28 -17.47
C THR A 30 -11.04 8.77 -18.59
N LEU A 31 -9.73 8.84 -18.33
CA LEU A 31 -8.75 9.20 -19.34
C LEU A 31 -8.62 8.11 -20.40
N ARG A 32 -8.33 8.53 -21.64
CA ARG A 32 -8.11 7.61 -22.76
C ARG A 32 -6.88 6.74 -22.50
N GLY A 33 -7.09 5.43 -22.35
CA GLY A 33 -6.03 4.44 -22.24
C GLY A 33 -6.45 3.27 -21.35
N THR A 34 -5.52 2.35 -21.07
CA THR A 34 -5.75 1.26 -20.13
C THR A 34 -5.49 1.75 -18.70
N PRO A 35 -6.47 1.67 -17.79
CA PRO A 35 -6.27 1.97 -16.37
C PRO A 35 -5.38 0.93 -15.69
N THR A 36 -4.59 1.35 -14.72
CA THR A 36 -3.86 0.45 -13.80
C THR A 36 -4.14 0.90 -12.36
N ILE A 37 -4.82 0.05 -11.60
CA ILE A 37 -5.13 0.27 -10.19
C ILE A 37 -4.22 -0.65 -9.38
N TYR A 38 -3.51 -0.09 -8.40
CA TYR A 38 -2.74 -0.91 -7.48
C TYR A 38 -3.65 -1.41 -6.35
N TYR A 39 -3.39 -2.64 -5.93
CA TYR A 39 -4.07 -3.31 -4.83
C TYR A 39 -4.22 -2.39 -3.61
N GLY A 40 -5.46 -2.08 -3.22
CA GLY A 40 -5.80 -1.21 -2.11
C GLY A 40 -6.11 0.25 -2.47
N ASP A 41 -5.77 0.72 -3.68
CA ASP A 41 -6.12 2.07 -4.14
C ASP A 41 -7.66 2.25 -4.19
N GLU A 42 -8.40 1.18 -4.50
CA GLU A 42 -9.86 1.19 -4.63
C GLU A 42 -10.61 1.41 -3.31
N ILE A 43 -9.98 1.08 -2.17
CA ILE A 43 -10.47 1.37 -0.82
C ILE A 43 -9.68 2.50 -0.14
N GLY A 44 -8.73 3.12 -0.85
CA GLY A 44 -7.93 4.21 -0.35
C GLY A 44 -6.93 3.82 0.74
N MET A 45 -6.36 2.60 0.67
CA MET A 45 -5.30 2.17 1.59
C MET A 45 -4.16 3.18 1.62
N VAL A 46 -3.64 3.42 2.82
CA VAL A 46 -2.44 4.23 3.08
C VAL A 46 -1.27 3.33 3.48
N ASP A 47 -0.09 3.91 3.48
CA ASP A 47 1.15 3.23 3.83
C ASP A 47 1.05 2.67 5.24
N GLY A 48 1.48 1.43 5.41
CA GLY A 48 1.53 0.81 6.72
C GLY A 48 2.79 1.19 7.49
N GLU A 49 2.67 1.25 8.80
CA GLU A 49 3.82 1.43 9.68
C GLU A 49 4.59 0.10 9.80
N ILE A 50 5.88 0.13 9.43
CA ILE A 50 6.75 -1.04 9.46
C ILE A 50 7.85 -0.83 10.50
N PRO A 51 7.77 -1.52 11.66
CA PRO A 51 8.86 -1.53 12.62
C PRO A 51 10.16 -2.03 11.95
N PRO A 52 11.33 -1.42 12.24
CA PRO A 52 12.61 -1.80 11.61
C PRO A 52 12.94 -3.29 11.72
N GLU A 53 12.56 -3.94 12.82
CA GLU A 53 12.75 -5.38 13.06
C GLU A 53 11.84 -6.27 12.21
N LEU A 54 10.78 -5.73 11.64
CA LEU A 54 9.83 -6.42 10.77
C LEU A 54 10.06 -6.13 9.29
N ALA A 55 10.93 -5.18 8.95
CA ALA A 55 11.28 -4.87 7.57
C ALA A 55 11.67 -6.14 6.81
N GLN A 56 11.16 -6.28 5.59
CA GLN A 56 11.42 -7.41 4.70
C GLN A 56 12.20 -6.98 3.47
N ASP A 57 12.00 -5.76 2.96
CA ASP A 57 12.62 -5.26 1.74
C ASP A 57 14.15 -5.25 1.82
N PRO A 58 14.86 -6.04 0.99
CA PRO A 58 16.31 -6.03 0.94
C PRO A 58 16.90 -4.65 0.63
N TRP A 59 16.19 -3.84 -0.17
CA TRP A 59 16.69 -2.49 -0.48
C TRP A 59 16.69 -1.62 0.77
N GLY A 60 15.55 -1.50 1.45
CA GLY A 60 15.44 -0.79 2.73
C GLY A 60 16.42 -1.29 3.80
N LYS A 61 16.68 -2.60 3.85
CA LYS A 61 17.69 -3.20 4.75
C LYS A 61 19.12 -2.82 4.42
N ASN A 62 19.44 -2.65 3.14
CA ASN A 62 20.79 -2.31 2.68
C ASN A 62 21.09 -0.81 2.75
N VAL A 63 20.06 0.04 2.70
CA VAL A 63 20.18 1.51 2.77
C VAL A 63 19.37 2.08 3.94
N GLN A 64 19.61 1.54 5.14
CA GLN A 64 18.92 1.96 6.36
C GLN A 64 19.03 3.47 6.60
N GLY A 65 17.95 4.07 7.10
CA GLY A 65 17.90 5.49 7.45
C GLY A 65 17.60 6.45 6.29
N LEU A 66 17.55 5.98 5.04
CA LEU A 66 17.18 6.81 3.89
C LEU A 66 15.68 6.80 3.58
N GLY A 67 14.89 5.96 4.26
CA GLY A 67 13.44 5.87 4.02
C GLY A 67 13.05 5.29 2.65
N LEU A 68 13.97 4.59 1.98
CA LEU A 68 13.76 4.02 0.64
C LEU A 68 13.20 2.59 0.65
N GLY A 69 12.73 2.12 1.80
CA GLY A 69 12.14 0.78 1.93
C GLY A 69 10.72 0.75 1.38
N ARG A 70 10.39 -0.32 0.66
CA ARG A 70 9.09 -0.48 -0.04
C ARG A 70 8.06 -1.32 0.71
N ASP A 71 8.37 -1.69 1.96
CA ASP A 71 7.46 -2.45 2.80
C ASP A 71 6.15 -1.71 3.13
N PRO A 72 6.13 -0.37 3.36
CA PRO A 72 4.91 0.35 3.73
C PRO A 72 3.76 0.21 2.72
N GLU A 73 4.05 0.22 1.42
CA GLU A 73 3.06 0.05 0.36
C GLU A 73 2.66 -1.42 0.11
N ARG A 74 3.38 -2.38 0.72
CA ARG A 74 3.17 -3.85 0.54
C ARG A 74 2.42 -4.51 1.68
N THR A 75 1.89 -3.74 2.62
CA THR A 75 1.11 -4.30 3.73
C THR A 75 -0.11 -5.11 3.24
N PRO A 76 -0.53 -6.14 3.99
CA PRO A 76 -1.67 -6.98 3.63
C PRO A 76 -2.99 -6.22 3.42
N MET A 77 -3.92 -6.82 2.65
CA MET A 77 -5.20 -6.21 2.27
C MET A 77 -6.09 -6.03 3.49
N GLN A 78 -6.90 -4.98 3.48
CA GLN A 78 -7.95 -4.76 4.46
C GLN A 78 -9.30 -5.24 3.90
N TRP A 79 -9.58 -6.55 3.95
CA TRP A 79 -10.82 -7.12 3.42
C TRP A 79 -12.04 -6.80 4.29
N ASP A 80 -11.88 -6.91 5.61
CA ASP A 80 -12.93 -6.68 6.58
C ASP A 80 -12.36 -6.30 7.97
N SER A 81 -13.22 -6.25 8.98
CA SER A 81 -12.85 -5.91 10.37
C SER A 81 -12.48 -7.12 11.23
N SER A 82 -12.30 -8.31 10.65
CA SER A 82 -11.85 -9.50 11.39
C SER A 82 -10.34 -9.42 11.71
N PRO A 83 -9.79 -10.32 12.54
CA PRO A 83 -8.35 -10.35 12.79
C PRO A 83 -7.53 -10.39 11.49
N ASN A 84 -6.39 -9.68 11.47
CA ASN A 84 -5.57 -9.47 10.27
C ASN A 84 -6.35 -8.85 9.08
N ALA A 85 -7.43 -8.12 9.35
CA ALA A 85 -8.33 -7.55 8.36
C ALA A 85 -8.85 -8.57 7.32
N GLY A 86 -9.05 -9.82 7.73
CA GLY A 86 -9.48 -10.92 6.86
C GLY A 86 -8.42 -11.45 5.91
N PHE A 87 -7.19 -10.90 5.91
CA PHE A 87 -6.11 -11.38 5.05
C PHE A 87 -5.57 -12.76 5.46
N SER A 88 -5.59 -13.07 6.75
CA SER A 88 -5.11 -14.34 7.29
C SER A 88 -5.91 -14.71 8.54
N PRO A 89 -6.04 -16.01 8.86
CA PRO A 89 -6.74 -16.44 10.07
C PRO A 89 -6.18 -15.78 11.34
N GLU A 90 -7.02 -15.69 12.35
CA GLU A 90 -6.61 -15.24 13.68
C GLU A 90 -5.43 -16.07 14.21
N GLY A 91 -4.49 -15.42 14.88
CA GLY A 91 -3.29 -16.06 15.43
C GLY A 91 -2.17 -16.32 14.41
N VAL A 92 -2.42 -16.14 13.11
CA VAL A 92 -1.36 -16.19 12.09
C VAL A 92 -0.64 -14.85 12.04
N ARG A 93 0.68 -14.88 12.22
CA ARG A 93 1.53 -13.71 11.99
C ARG A 93 1.73 -13.54 10.48
N THR A 94 1.24 -12.43 9.95
CA THR A 94 1.45 -12.04 8.54
C THR A 94 2.90 -11.67 8.27
N TRP A 95 3.32 -11.75 7.01
CA TRP A 95 4.70 -11.50 6.57
C TRP A 95 5.14 -10.04 6.74
N LEU A 96 4.18 -9.11 6.62
CA LEU A 96 4.26 -7.72 7.07
C LEU A 96 3.07 -7.41 7.98
N PRO A 97 3.18 -6.46 8.93
CA PRO A 97 2.06 -6.01 9.74
C PRO A 97 0.88 -5.53 8.90
N VAL A 98 -0.34 -5.86 9.33
CA VAL A 98 -1.56 -5.26 8.76
C VAL A 98 -1.67 -3.84 9.28
N ASN A 99 -1.96 -2.89 8.38
CA ASN A 99 -2.18 -1.50 8.76
C ASN A 99 -3.52 -1.38 9.52
N PRO A 100 -3.55 -0.76 10.72
CA PRO A 100 -4.78 -0.61 11.52
C PRO A 100 -5.89 0.18 10.84
#